data_AF-A0A665T6N2-F1
#
_entry.id   AF-A0A665T6N2-F1
#
_cell.length_a   1.000
_cell.length_b   1.000
_cell.length_c   1.000
_cell.angle_alpha   90.00
_cell.angle_beta   90.00
_cell.angle_gamma   90.00
#
_symmetry.space_group_name_H-M   'P 1'
#
loop_
_entity.id
_entity.type
_entity.pdbx_description
1 polymer ?
#
loop_
_entity_poly.entity_id
_entity_poly.type
_entity_poly.pdbx_seq_one_letter_code
_entity_poly.pdbx_strand_id
1 'polypeptide(L)'
;ALALSDSQESRVYHDIIQQDYQDTYYNLTIKTLMGLNWVATYCPHASYVMKTDSDMFVNTEYLVQKLLKPELPPKQRYFTGYLMRGYAPNRNKDSKWYMPPELYPSERYPIFCSGTGYVFSGDMAELIYQASLSIRRLHLEDVYVGICLSKLRIDPAPPPNEFLFNHWRVSYSSCKYSHLITSHQFHPNELIKYWNHLQSNKHNACINMAKEKNGRYRHRKFHGERPP
;
A
#
# COMPACT_ATOMS: atom_id res chain seq x y z
N ALA A 1 9.75 26.16 -8.60
CA ALA A 1 10.91 25.38 -9.05
C ALA A 1 10.59 24.85 -10.44
N LEU A 2 11.49 24.99 -11.41
CA LEU A 2 11.33 24.36 -12.72
C LEU A 2 11.44 22.84 -12.51
N ALA A 3 10.45 22.08 -12.97
CA ALA A 3 10.50 20.62 -12.92
C ALA A 3 11.65 20.13 -13.83
N LEU A 4 12.48 19.22 -13.33
CA LEU A 4 13.48 18.53 -14.13
C LEU A 4 12.75 17.61 -15.12
N SER A 5 13.32 17.37 -16.31
CA SER A 5 12.88 16.23 -17.12
C SER A 5 13.28 14.92 -16.44
N ASP A 6 12.57 13.82 -16.71
CA ASP A 6 12.87 12.50 -16.11
C ASP A 6 14.35 12.11 -16.27
N SER A 7 14.94 12.42 -17.42
CA SER A 7 16.36 12.16 -17.69
C SER A 7 17.33 13.02 -16.86
N GLN A 8 16.93 14.24 -16.51
CA GLN A 8 17.71 15.12 -15.63
C GLN A 8 17.54 14.70 -14.18
N GLU A 9 16.31 14.38 -13.76
CA GLU A 9 16.00 13.86 -12.43
C GLU A 9 16.76 12.56 -12.15
N SER A 10 16.70 11.60 -13.07
CA SER A 10 17.39 10.31 -12.97
C SER A 10 18.91 10.47 -12.80
N ARG A 11 19.51 11.48 -13.45
CA ARG A 11 20.94 11.80 -13.32
C ARG A 11 21.31 12.43 -11.98
N VAL A 12 20.35 13.03 -11.28
CA VAL A 12 20.58 13.72 -10.01
C VAL A 12 20.31 12.78 -8.83
N TYR A 13 19.19 12.05 -8.86
CA TYR A 13 18.71 11.27 -7.71
C TYR A 13 18.99 9.76 -7.82
N HIS A 14 19.23 9.25 -9.04
CA HIS A 14 19.58 7.84 -9.28
C HIS A 14 18.57 6.82 -8.74
N ASP A 15 17.29 7.19 -8.69
CA ASP A 15 16.19 6.42 -8.11
C ASP A 15 15.07 6.10 -9.11
N ILE A 16 15.29 6.39 -10.40
CA ILE A 16 14.33 6.11 -11.48
C ILE A 16 14.73 4.84 -12.23
N ILE A 17 13.78 3.91 -12.32
CA ILE A 17 13.82 2.76 -13.23
C ILE A 17 12.81 3.05 -14.35
N GLN A 18 13.31 3.13 -15.58
CA GLN A 18 12.50 3.34 -16.77
C GLN A 18 12.46 2.08 -17.64
N GLN A 19 11.32 1.82 -18.25
CA GLN A 19 11.09 0.69 -19.16
C GLN A 19 10.26 1.17 -20.35
N ASP A 20 10.39 0.49 -21.48
CA ASP A 20 9.71 0.86 -22.72
C ASP A 20 8.31 0.24 -22.79
N TYR A 21 7.32 0.96 -22.26
CA TYR A 21 5.90 0.62 -22.37
C TYR A 21 5.04 1.89 -22.21
N GLN A 22 3.79 1.82 -22.66
CA GLN A 22 2.85 2.92 -22.48
C GLN A 22 2.30 2.92 -21.04
N ASP A 23 2.72 3.89 -20.23
CA ASP A 23 2.26 4.04 -18.84
C ASP A 23 0.82 4.57 -18.80
N THR A 24 -0.11 3.65 -18.58
CA THR A 24 -1.54 3.93 -18.43
C THR A 24 -2.10 3.07 -17.31
N TYR A 25 -3.26 3.46 -16.77
CA TYR A 25 -3.95 2.66 -15.75
C TYR A 25 -4.18 1.21 -16.20
N TYR A 26 -4.48 1.00 -17.49
CA TYR A 26 -4.71 -0.34 -18.05
C TYR A 26 -3.43 -1.20 -18.10
N ASN A 27 -2.26 -0.57 -18.13
CA ASN A 27 -0.96 -1.22 -18.19
C ASN A 27 -0.24 -1.31 -16.83
N LEU A 28 -0.91 -0.98 -15.71
CA LEU A 28 -0.31 -1.10 -14.38
C LEU A 28 0.20 -2.51 -14.09
N THR A 29 -0.49 -3.54 -14.59
CA THR A 29 -0.01 -4.92 -14.42
C THR A 29 1.35 -5.15 -15.09
N ILE A 30 1.60 -4.55 -16.27
CA ILE A 30 2.91 -4.61 -16.93
C ILE A 30 3.95 -3.90 -16.06
N LYS A 31 3.63 -2.69 -15.57
CA LYS A 31 4.49 -1.90 -14.69
C LYS A 31 4.90 -2.68 -13.43
N THR A 32 3.95 -3.33 -12.76
CA THR A 32 4.23 -4.16 -11.59
C THR A 32 5.11 -5.36 -11.94
N LEU A 33 4.82 -6.09 -13.02
CA LEU A 33 5.64 -7.25 -13.41
C LEU A 33 7.08 -6.84 -13.75
N MET A 34 7.27 -5.70 -14.41
CA MET A 34 8.59 -5.13 -14.66
C MET A 34 9.31 -4.80 -13.34
N GLY A 35 8.61 -4.19 -12.38
CA GLY A 35 9.16 -3.89 -11.05
C GLY A 35 9.55 -5.16 -10.28
N LEU A 36 8.70 -6.20 -10.29
CA LEU A 36 8.99 -7.49 -9.65
C LEU A 36 10.20 -8.18 -10.28
N ASN A 37 10.28 -8.20 -11.62
CA ASN A 37 11.43 -8.74 -12.33
C ASN A 37 12.71 -7.98 -12.01
N TRP A 38 12.63 -6.65 -11.96
CA TRP A 38 13.78 -5.81 -11.61
C TRP A 38 14.27 -6.11 -10.19
N VAL A 39 13.37 -6.21 -9.21
CA VAL A 39 13.71 -6.58 -7.83
C VAL A 39 14.36 -7.96 -7.78
N ALA A 40 13.76 -8.96 -8.45
CA ALA A 40 14.31 -10.33 -8.49
C ALA A 40 15.73 -10.36 -9.11
N THR A 41 15.97 -9.53 -10.12
CA THR A 41 17.26 -9.50 -10.85
C THR A 41 18.34 -8.72 -10.11
N TYR A 42 17.99 -7.53 -9.60
CA TYR A 42 18.97 -6.55 -9.12
C TYR A 42 18.97 -6.36 -7.61
N CYS A 43 17.97 -6.89 -6.90
CA CYS A 43 17.85 -6.84 -5.44
C CYS A 43 17.51 -8.21 -4.81
N PRO A 44 18.19 -9.32 -5.18
CA PRO A 44 17.83 -10.67 -4.71
C PRO A 44 17.98 -10.87 -3.19
N HIS A 45 18.69 -9.97 -2.51
CA HIS A 45 18.93 -10.04 -1.06
C HIS A 45 18.07 -9.04 -0.25
N ALA A 46 17.14 -8.33 -0.89
CA ALA A 46 16.22 -7.47 -0.16
C ALA A 46 15.34 -8.30 0.79
N SER A 47 15.34 -7.99 2.09
CA SER A 47 14.51 -8.72 3.05
C SER A 47 13.01 -8.52 2.79
N TYR A 48 12.63 -7.30 2.44
CA TYR A 48 11.25 -6.90 2.18
C TYR A 48 11.18 -5.84 1.08
N VAL A 49 10.04 -5.79 0.42
CA VAL A 49 9.73 -4.84 -0.65
C VAL A 49 8.32 -4.28 -0.39
N MET A 50 8.16 -2.99 -0.60
CA MET A 50 6.85 -2.33 -0.59
C MET A 50 6.56 -1.79 -1.98
N LYS A 51 5.38 -2.12 -2.51
CA LYS A 51 4.77 -1.39 -3.63
C LYS A 51 3.78 -0.41 -3.05
N THR A 52 3.78 0.83 -3.55
CA THR A 52 2.80 1.86 -3.16
C THR A 52 2.61 2.85 -4.30
N ASP A 53 1.50 3.58 -4.27
CA ASP A 53 1.24 4.68 -5.20
C ASP A 53 1.89 5.98 -4.71
N SER A 54 2.11 6.95 -5.60
CA SER A 54 2.84 8.19 -5.32
C SER A 54 2.05 9.21 -4.47
N ASP A 55 0.75 9.01 -4.31
CA ASP A 55 -0.17 9.84 -3.53
C ASP A 55 -0.50 9.21 -2.17
N MET A 56 0.36 8.31 -1.69
CA MET A 56 0.24 7.61 -0.41
C MET A 56 1.13 8.24 0.66
N PHE A 57 0.54 8.49 1.83
CA PHE A 57 1.35 8.64 3.04
C PHE A 57 1.81 7.26 3.51
N VAL A 58 3.10 7.11 3.79
CA VAL A 58 3.68 5.87 4.32
C VAL A 58 4.47 6.15 5.60
N ASN A 59 4.04 5.57 6.72
CA ASN A 59 4.81 5.55 7.96
C ASN A 59 5.88 4.46 7.89
N THR A 60 7.01 4.80 7.26
CA THR A 60 8.14 3.87 7.07
C THR A 60 8.74 3.38 8.38
N GLU A 61 8.77 4.22 9.41
CA GLU A 61 9.26 3.87 10.74
C GLU A 61 8.38 2.81 11.40
N TYR A 62 7.06 2.99 11.40
CA TYR A 62 6.13 1.99 11.93
C TYR A 62 6.19 0.70 11.11
N LEU A 63 6.23 0.80 9.78
CA LEU A 63 6.35 -0.35 8.90
C LEU A 63 7.58 -1.21 9.26
N VAL A 64 8.77 -0.60 9.28
CA VAL A 64 10.01 -1.33 9.51
C VAL A 64 10.11 -1.82 10.96
N GLN A 65 9.93 -0.93 11.94
CA GLN A 65 10.21 -1.24 13.34
C GLN A 65 9.11 -2.05 14.04
N LYS A 66 7.84 -1.88 13.63
CA LYS A 66 6.71 -2.52 14.32
C LYS A 66 6.15 -3.71 13.56
N LEU A 67 6.01 -3.61 12.23
CA LEU A 67 5.41 -4.69 11.44
C LEU A 67 6.46 -5.71 10.95
N LEU A 68 7.55 -5.24 10.35
CA LEU A 68 8.55 -6.11 9.73
C LEU A 68 9.56 -6.67 10.72
N LYS A 69 9.93 -5.88 11.74
CA LYS A 69 10.82 -6.26 12.86
C LYS A 69 12.11 -6.96 12.36
N PRO A 70 13.07 -6.21 11.81
CA PRO A 70 14.23 -6.76 11.11
C PRO A 70 15.19 -7.59 11.97
N GLU A 71 15.06 -7.58 13.30
CA GLU A 71 15.93 -8.35 14.22
C GLU A 71 15.61 -9.84 14.30
N LEU A 72 14.49 -10.28 13.69
CA LEU A 72 14.17 -11.69 13.52
C LEU A 72 14.61 -12.14 12.12
N PRO A 73 14.84 -13.44 11.88
CA PRO A 73 15.03 -13.90 10.50
C PRO A 73 13.88 -13.36 9.65
N PRO A 74 14.17 -12.72 8.49
CA PRO A 74 13.13 -12.15 7.65
C PRO A 74 12.08 -13.21 7.30
N LYS A 75 10.81 -12.82 7.35
CA LYS A 75 9.71 -13.69 6.92
C LYS A 75 9.98 -14.10 5.47
N GLN A 76 9.65 -15.33 5.13
CA GLN A 76 9.69 -15.86 3.77
C GLN A 76 8.27 -16.14 3.30
N ARG A 77 8.04 -16.11 1.99
CA ARG A 77 6.73 -16.30 1.38
C ARG A 77 5.64 -15.45 2.02
N TYR A 78 5.99 -14.23 2.41
CA TYR A 78 5.15 -13.33 3.18
C TYR A 78 4.62 -12.21 2.29
N PHE A 79 3.33 -11.92 2.40
CA PHE A 79 2.66 -10.85 1.67
C PHE A 79 1.57 -10.25 2.56
N THR A 80 1.48 -8.93 2.69
CA THR A 80 0.48 -8.26 3.53
C THR A 80 0.11 -6.88 2.97
N GLY A 81 -1.00 -6.32 3.43
CA GLY A 81 -1.54 -5.03 3.02
C GLY A 81 -2.96 -4.86 3.54
N TYR A 82 -3.77 -4.06 2.85
CA TYR A 82 -5.21 -4.05 3.09
C TYR A 82 -5.87 -5.18 2.30
N LEU A 83 -6.40 -6.19 3.00
CA LEU A 83 -6.93 -7.40 2.37
C LEU A 83 -8.34 -7.17 1.81
N MET A 84 -8.47 -7.31 0.49
CA MET A 84 -9.72 -7.27 -0.25
C MET A 84 -10.30 -8.69 -0.32
N ARG A 85 -11.38 -8.94 0.43
CA ARG A 85 -12.01 -10.26 0.55
C ARG A 85 -13.39 -10.27 -0.09
N GLY A 86 -13.68 -11.31 -0.89
CA GLY A 86 -15.01 -11.57 -1.42
C GLY A 86 -15.44 -10.62 -2.55
N TYR A 87 -14.55 -9.82 -3.11
CA TYR A 87 -14.87 -8.93 -4.23
C TYR A 87 -15.16 -9.72 -5.51
N ALA A 88 -16.18 -9.26 -6.24
CA ALA A 88 -16.58 -9.80 -7.53
C ALA A 88 -16.03 -8.91 -8.67
N PRO A 89 -15.78 -9.47 -9.86
CA PRO A 89 -15.42 -8.67 -11.02
C PRO A 89 -16.53 -7.67 -11.39
N ASN A 90 -16.16 -6.40 -11.59
CA ASN A 90 -17.11 -5.39 -12.03
C ASN A 90 -17.47 -5.63 -13.50
N ARG A 91 -18.75 -5.86 -13.81
CA ARG A 91 -19.22 -6.15 -15.17
C ARG A 91 -19.79 -4.93 -15.91
N ASN A 92 -19.76 -3.75 -15.30
CA ASN A 92 -20.13 -2.50 -15.96
C ASN A 92 -19.01 -2.01 -16.87
N LYS A 93 -19.25 -1.96 -18.19
CA LYS A 93 -18.29 -1.54 -19.23
C LYS A 93 -17.80 -0.10 -19.07
N ASP A 94 -18.57 0.76 -18.42
CA ASP A 94 -18.22 2.16 -18.20
C ASP A 94 -17.34 2.36 -16.95
N SER A 95 -17.14 1.30 -16.16
CA SER A 95 -16.26 1.36 -15.01
C SER A 95 -14.80 1.22 -15.42
N LYS A 96 -13.92 2.06 -14.84
CA LYS A 96 -12.48 1.85 -14.92
C LYS A 96 -12.00 0.50 -14.35
N TRP A 97 -12.86 -0.19 -13.60
CA TRP A 97 -12.61 -1.51 -13.03
C TRP A 97 -13.31 -2.65 -13.79
N TYR A 98 -13.84 -2.37 -14.99
CA TYR A 98 -14.56 -3.34 -15.81
C TYR A 98 -13.70 -4.57 -16.10
N MET A 99 -14.20 -5.76 -15.76
CA MET A 99 -13.59 -7.04 -16.07
C MET A 99 -14.50 -7.83 -17.01
N PRO A 100 -14.07 -8.08 -18.26
CA PRO A 100 -14.83 -8.92 -19.20
C PRO A 100 -15.01 -10.36 -18.69
N PRO A 101 -16.20 -10.97 -18.82
CA PRO A 101 -16.42 -12.39 -18.50
C PRO A 101 -15.49 -13.33 -19.26
N GLU A 102 -15.12 -13.01 -20.50
CA GLU A 102 -14.23 -13.82 -21.34
C GLU A 102 -12.76 -13.75 -20.87
N LEU A 103 -12.40 -12.67 -20.16
CA LEU A 103 -11.09 -12.51 -19.57
C LEU A 103 -11.00 -13.17 -18.19
N TYR A 104 -12.06 -13.03 -17.39
CA TYR A 104 -12.16 -13.64 -16.06
C TYR A 104 -13.58 -14.18 -15.82
N PRO A 105 -13.82 -15.48 -16.07
CA PRO A 105 -15.16 -16.07 -16.02
C PRO A 105 -15.67 -16.32 -14.60
N SER A 106 -14.77 -16.48 -13.62
CA SER A 106 -15.14 -16.74 -12.23
C SER A 106 -15.93 -15.57 -11.63
N GLU A 107 -16.86 -15.87 -10.73
CA GLU A 107 -17.72 -14.88 -10.08
C GLU A 107 -17.02 -14.07 -8.99
N ARG A 108 -15.90 -14.56 -8.47
CA ARG A 108 -15.15 -13.95 -7.37
C ARG A 108 -13.67 -13.98 -7.65
N TYR A 109 -12.98 -12.93 -7.22
CA TYR A 109 -11.52 -12.90 -7.18
C TYR A 109 -11.00 -13.71 -5.96
N PRO A 110 -9.77 -14.25 -6.03
CA PRO A 110 -9.06 -14.69 -4.84
C PRO A 110 -8.85 -13.51 -3.87
N ILE A 111 -8.39 -13.78 -2.65
CA ILE A 111 -7.99 -12.70 -1.74
C ILE A 111 -6.79 -11.98 -2.35
N PHE A 112 -6.85 -10.65 -2.41
CA PHE A 112 -5.77 -9.78 -2.87
C PHE A 112 -5.57 -8.61 -1.90
N CYS A 113 -4.44 -7.92 -1.98
CA CYS A 113 -4.26 -6.66 -1.25
C CYS A 113 -4.60 -5.48 -2.16
N SER A 114 -5.17 -4.41 -1.60
CA SER A 114 -5.42 -3.17 -2.35
C SER A 114 -4.18 -2.67 -3.09
N GLY A 115 -4.33 -2.28 -4.36
CA GLY A 115 -3.26 -1.73 -5.18
C GLY A 115 -2.61 -0.47 -4.62
N THR A 116 -3.29 0.27 -3.73
CA THR A 116 -2.75 1.48 -3.09
C THR A 116 -1.46 1.23 -2.29
N GLY A 117 -1.26 0.02 -1.78
CA GLY A 117 0.00 -0.34 -1.14
C GLY A 117 -0.01 -1.68 -0.42
N TYR A 118 1.06 -2.46 -0.65
CA TYR A 118 1.28 -3.76 -0.03
C TYR A 118 2.77 -4.05 0.15
N VAL A 119 3.08 -4.96 1.07
CA VAL A 119 4.44 -5.32 1.47
C VAL A 119 4.63 -6.82 1.38
N PHE A 120 5.79 -7.24 0.88
CA PHE A 120 6.11 -8.65 0.72
C PHE A 120 7.58 -8.93 1.06
N SER A 121 7.89 -10.17 1.41
CA SER A 121 9.28 -10.62 1.56
C SER A 121 9.98 -10.69 0.21
N GLY A 122 11.28 -10.40 0.14
CA GLY A 122 11.98 -10.26 -1.15
C GLY A 122 11.89 -11.47 -2.07
N ASP A 123 11.86 -12.69 -1.52
CA ASP A 123 11.68 -13.94 -2.26
C ASP A 123 10.38 -13.97 -3.08
N MET A 124 9.36 -13.23 -2.65
CA MET A 124 8.09 -13.15 -3.35
C MET A 124 8.19 -12.41 -4.69
N ALA A 125 9.20 -11.55 -4.90
CA ALA A 125 9.37 -10.84 -6.17
C ALA A 125 9.53 -11.83 -7.33
N GLU A 126 10.47 -12.76 -7.19
CA GLU A 126 10.74 -13.81 -8.17
C GLU A 126 9.57 -14.78 -8.28
N LEU A 127 9.03 -15.26 -7.15
CA LEU A 127 7.93 -16.21 -7.14
C LEU A 127 6.70 -15.69 -7.89
N ILE A 128 6.30 -14.44 -7.63
CA ILE A 128 5.15 -13.81 -8.28
C ILE A 128 5.44 -13.60 -9.78
N TYR A 129 6.63 -13.09 -10.12
CA TYR A 129 7.01 -12.89 -11.51
C TYR A 129 6.98 -14.21 -12.30
N GLN A 130 7.59 -15.28 -11.78
CA GLN A 130 7.58 -16.59 -12.44
C GLN A 130 6.18 -17.17 -12.59
N ALA A 131 5.33 -17.05 -11.55
CA ALA A 131 3.94 -17.48 -11.64
C ALA A 131 3.19 -16.73 -12.76
N SER A 132 3.45 -15.43 -12.90
CA SER A 132 2.79 -14.56 -13.86
C SER A 132 3.02 -14.96 -15.32
N LEU A 133 4.16 -15.57 -15.65
CA LEU A 133 4.50 -15.99 -17.01
C LEU A 133 3.55 -17.05 -17.58
N SER A 134 2.79 -17.71 -16.71
CA SER A 134 1.85 -18.79 -17.06
C SER A 134 0.38 -18.42 -16.80
N ILE A 135 0.10 -17.16 -16.48
CA ILE A 135 -1.25 -16.65 -16.22
C ILE A 135 -1.59 -15.63 -17.30
N ARG A 136 -2.80 -15.69 -17.86
CA ARG A 136 -3.27 -14.66 -18.78
C ARG A 136 -3.34 -13.32 -18.05
N ARG A 137 -2.56 -12.34 -18.51
CA ARG A 137 -2.53 -10.99 -17.96
C ARG A 137 -3.91 -10.32 -18.00
N LEU A 138 -4.25 -9.63 -16.92
CA LEU A 138 -5.38 -8.70 -16.84
C LEU A 138 -4.88 -7.30 -16.44
N HIS A 139 -5.73 -6.28 -16.48
CA HIS A 139 -5.31 -4.88 -16.29
C HIS A 139 -5.33 -4.41 -14.82
N LEU A 140 -6.22 -4.99 -14.00
CA LEU A 140 -6.30 -4.74 -12.55
C LEU A 140 -5.12 -5.40 -11.83
N GLU A 141 -4.06 -4.64 -11.65
CA GLU A 141 -2.78 -5.09 -11.15
C GLU A 141 -2.86 -5.80 -9.80
N ASP A 142 -3.60 -5.26 -8.85
CA ASP A 142 -3.78 -5.81 -7.52
C ASP A 142 -4.50 -7.16 -7.52
N VAL A 143 -5.57 -7.27 -8.31
CA VAL A 143 -6.27 -8.52 -8.57
C VAL A 143 -5.33 -9.53 -9.25
N TYR A 144 -4.53 -9.11 -10.23
CA TYR A 144 -3.61 -9.99 -10.94
C TYR A 144 -2.53 -10.57 -10.02
N VAL A 145 -1.94 -9.74 -9.14
CA VAL A 145 -1.01 -10.20 -8.11
C VAL A 145 -1.71 -11.20 -7.18
N GLY A 146 -2.95 -10.94 -6.77
CA GLY A 146 -3.76 -11.89 -5.99
C GLY A 146 -3.96 -13.25 -6.68
N ILE A 147 -4.17 -13.28 -8.00
CA ILE A 147 -4.23 -14.53 -8.77
C ILE A 147 -2.89 -15.26 -8.79
N CYS A 148 -1.78 -14.53 -8.92
CA CYS A 148 -0.44 -15.12 -8.85
C CYS A 148 -0.18 -15.75 -7.48
N LEU A 149 -0.56 -15.06 -6.39
CA LEU A 149 -0.49 -15.59 -5.02
C LEU A 149 -1.34 -16.86 -4.85
N SER A 150 -2.56 -16.85 -5.37
CA SER A 150 -3.45 -18.01 -5.35
C SER A 150 -2.87 -19.21 -6.11
N LYS A 151 -2.27 -19.00 -7.29
CA LYS A 151 -1.57 -20.04 -8.04
C LYS A 151 -0.40 -20.65 -7.25
N LEU A 152 0.32 -19.82 -6.50
CA LEU A 152 1.43 -20.22 -5.62
C LEU A 152 0.96 -20.85 -4.30
N ARG A 153 -0.36 -20.89 -4.04
CA ARG A 153 -0.96 -21.31 -2.76
C ARG A 153 -0.42 -20.51 -1.58
N ILE A 154 -0.31 -19.19 -1.76
CA ILE A 154 0.11 -18.24 -0.73
C ILE A 154 -1.07 -17.31 -0.47
N ASP A 155 -1.58 -17.32 0.76
CA ASP A 155 -2.60 -16.37 1.18
C ASP A 155 -1.94 -15.11 1.75
N PRO A 156 -2.40 -13.90 1.40
CA PRO A 156 -1.97 -12.69 2.08
C PRO A 156 -2.20 -12.78 3.59
N ALA A 157 -1.16 -12.52 4.37
CA ALA A 157 -1.22 -12.50 5.82
C ALA A 157 -2.00 -11.26 6.29
N PRO A 158 -3.04 -11.42 7.13
CA PRO A 158 -3.73 -10.28 7.70
C PRO A 158 -2.74 -9.47 8.57
N PRO A 159 -2.72 -8.13 8.46
CA PRO A 159 -1.94 -7.31 9.37
C PRO A 159 -2.47 -7.48 10.80
N PRO A 160 -1.65 -7.23 11.84
CA PRO A 160 -2.09 -7.30 13.24
C PRO A 160 -3.31 -6.43 13.55
N ASN A 161 -3.52 -5.38 12.75
CA ASN A 161 -4.69 -4.52 12.78
C ASN A 161 -5.00 -4.07 11.34
N GLU A 162 -6.24 -4.22 10.89
CA GLU A 162 -6.68 -3.85 9.54
C GLU A 162 -6.54 -2.34 9.25
N PHE A 163 -6.56 -1.50 10.28
CA PHE A 163 -6.35 -0.04 10.18
C PHE A 163 -4.87 0.35 9.97
N LEU A 164 -3.94 -0.60 9.91
CA LEU A 164 -2.55 -0.29 9.54
C LEU A 164 -2.43 0.11 8.08
N PHE A 165 -3.14 -0.57 7.18
CA PHE A 165 -3.09 -0.29 5.76
C PHE A 165 -4.42 0.34 5.32
N ASN A 166 -4.48 1.67 5.17
CA ASN A 166 -5.72 2.32 4.72
C ASN A 166 -5.60 2.67 3.23
N HIS A 167 -6.53 2.14 2.43
CA HIS A 167 -6.65 2.49 1.00
C HIS A 167 -7.53 3.72 0.76
N TRP A 168 -8.00 4.36 1.84
CA TRP A 168 -8.73 5.61 1.87
C TRP A 168 -7.95 6.68 2.64
N ARG A 169 -8.42 7.94 2.56
CA ARG A 169 -7.84 9.05 3.31
C ARG A 169 -8.27 9.00 4.78
N VAL A 170 -7.30 8.89 5.68
CA VAL A 170 -7.53 9.05 7.12
C VAL A 170 -7.42 10.54 7.47
N SER A 171 -8.32 11.05 8.31
CA SER A 171 -8.21 12.43 8.80
C SER A 171 -6.90 12.62 9.57
N TYR A 172 -6.13 13.65 9.24
CA TYR A 172 -4.82 13.84 9.85
C TYR A 172 -4.88 14.22 11.34
N SER A 173 -4.16 13.46 12.16
CA SER A 173 -3.63 13.88 13.46
C SER A 173 -2.33 13.14 13.70
N SER A 174 -1.40 13.72 14.47
CA SER A 174 -0.13 13.06 14.79
C SER A 174 -0.37 11.70 15.46
N CYS A 175 -1.35 11.60 16.36
CA CYS A 175 -1.70 10.34 17.02
C CYS A 175 -2.19 9.24 16.08
N LYS A 176 -3.07 9.56 15.11
CA LYS A 176 -3.56 8.57 14.15
C LYS A 176 -2.41 8.10 13.25
N TYR A 177 -1.61 9.05 12.77
CA TYR A 177 -0.53 8.80 11.83
C TYR A 177 0.68 8.11 12.47
N SER A 178 0.82 8.17 13.80
CA SER A 178 1.81 7.37 14.54
C SER A 178 1.40 5.90 14.74
N HIS A 179 0.17 5.52 14.37
CA HIS A 179 -0.39 4.17 14.59
C HIS A 179 -0.93 3.50 13.31
N LEU A 180 -0.70 4.08 12.13
CA LEU A 180 -1.00 3.48 10.84
C LEU A 180 0.27 3.40 9.99
N ILE A 181 0.23 2.58 8.95
CA ILE A 181 1.28 2.48 7.93
C ILE A 181 0.90 3.29 6.71
N THR A 182 -0.30 3.11 6.15
CA THR A 182 -0.70 3.81 4.93
C THR A 182 -1.98 4.62 5.07
N SER A 183 -2.05 5.72 4.31
CA SER A 183 -3.27 6.50 4.05
C SER A 183 -3.18 7.06 2.64
N HIS A 184 -4.31 7.14 1.92
CA HIS A 184 -4.35 7.48 0.50
C HIS A 184 -4.80 8.94 0.22
N GLN A 185 -4.55 9.42 -1.00
CA GLN A 185 -4.99 10.70 -1.59
C GLN A 185 -4.30 11.94 -1.00
N PHE A 186 -2.97 12.02 -1.08
CA PHE A 186 -2.20 13.18 -0.63
C PHE A 186 -1.53 13.92 -1.79
N HIS A 187 -1.53 15.25 -1.71
CA HIS A 187 -0.65 16.07 -2.53
C HIS A 187 0.79 16.06 -1.96
N PRO A 188 1.86 16.18 -2.77
CA PRO A 188 3.25 16.20 -2.28
C PRO A 188 3.51 17.16 -1.11
N ASN A 189 2.96 18.38 -1.15
CA ASN A 189 3.06 19.35 -0.06
C ASN A 189 2.42 18.86 1.25
N GLU A 190 1.33 18.10 1.18
CA GLU A 190 0.68 17.51 2.35
C GLU A 190 1.55 16.40 2.94
N LEU A 191 2.17 15.55 2.10
CA LEU A 191 3.08 14.50 2.53
C LEU A 191 4.24 15.08 3.34
N ILE A 192 4.92 16.11 2.81
CA ILE A 192 6.03 16.78 3.48
C ILE A 192 5.57 17.39 4.81
N LYS A 193 4.45 18.13 4.79
CA LYS A 193 3.90 18.77 5.99
C LYS A 193 3.56 17.75 7.09
N TYR A 194 2.85 16.69 6.73
CA TYR A 194 2.36 15.68 7.67
C TYR A 194 3.48 14.80 8.19
N TRP A 195 4.48 14.48 7.35
CA TRP A 195 5.69 13.81 7.78
C TRP A 195 6.46 14.67 8.79
N ASN A 196 6.77 15.93 8.46
CA ASN A 196 7.51 16.82 9.35
C ASN A 196 6.79 17.05 10.69
N HIS A 197 5.48 17.22 10.67
CA HIS A 197 4.69 17.35 11.91
C HIS A 197 4.65 16.03 12.72
N LEU A 198 4.58 14.87 12.07
CA LEU A 198 4.68 13.58 12.76
C LEU A 198 6.07 13.40 13.41
N GLN A 199 7.14 13.70 12.68
CA GLN A 199 8.51 13.55 13.15
C GLN A 199 8.83 14.49 14.33
N SER A 200 8.38 15.76 14.26
CA SER A 200 8.57 16.73 15.35
C SER A 200 7.73 16.41 16.60
N ASN A 201 6.63 15.66 16.46
CA ASN A 201 5.70 15.38 17.54
C ASN A 201 5.71 13.90 17.99
N LYS A 202 6.74 13.11 17.64
CA LYS A 202 6.78 11.65 17.91
C LYS A 202 6.46 11.28 19.36
N HIS A 203 7.10 11.96 20.32
CA HIS A 203 6.97 11.65 21.74
C HIS A 203 5.64 12.11 22.36
N ASN A 204 4.94 13.04 21.70
CA ASN A 204 3.74 13.69 22.23
C ASN A 204 2.51 13.49 21.32
N ALA A 205 2.60 12.62 20.31
CA ALA A 205 1.64 12.49 19.22
C ALA A 205 0.19 12.34 19.71
N CYS A 206 -0.03 11.65 20.83
CA CYS A 206 -1.35 11.38 21.40
C CYS A 206 -1.74 12.23 22.62
N ILE A 207 -0.88 13.13 23.09
CA ILE A 207 -1.15 13.93 24.29
C ILE A 207 -2.32 14.90 24.07
N ASN A 208 -2.43 15.49 22.88
CA ASN A 208 -3.50 16.43 22.55
C ASN A 208 -4.88 15.74 22.45
N MET A 209 -4.93 14.47 22.02
CA MET A 209 -6.19 13.71 22.00
C MET A 209 -6.71 13.39 23.40
N ALA A 210 -5.83 13.17 24.38
CA ALA A 210 -6.22 12.98 25.77
C ALA A 210 -6.82 14.26 26.36
N LYS A 211 -6.26 15.43 26.02
CA LYS A 211 -6.78 16.75 26.43
C LYS A 211 -8.13 17.08 25.79
N GLU A 212 -8.33 16.78 24.51
CA GLU A 212 -9.62 16.98 23.82
C GLU A 212 -10.72 16.05 24.35
N LYS A 213 -10.41 14.78 24.62
CA LYS A 213 -11.36 13.85 25.27
C LYS A 213 -11.74 14.34 26.67
N ASN A 214 -10.76 14.79 27.46
CA ASN A 214 -11.02 15.34 28.80
C ASN A 214 -11.78 16.67 28.76
N GLY A 215 -11.54 17.51 27.75
CA GLY A 215 -12.28 18.75 27.51
C GLY A 215 -13.73 18.49 27.13
N ARG A 216 -14.00 17.57 26.19
CA ARG A 216 -15.36 17.15 25.83
C ARG A 216 -16.10 16.49 26.99
N TYR A 217 -15.42 15.67 27.79
CA TYR A 217 -16.00 15.08 29.00
C TYR A 217 -16.38 16.16 30.02
N ARG A 218 -15.50 17.15 30.27
CA ARG A 218 -15.79 18.29 31.14
C ARG A 218 -16.95 19.14 30.61
N HIS A 219 -17.01 19.41 29.31
CA HIS A 219 -18.09 20.16 28.67
C HIS A 219 -19.43 19.43 28.79
N ARG A 220 -19.48 18.11 28.53
CA ARG A 220 -20.70 17.30 28.74
C ARG A 220 -21.14 17.26 30.20
N LYS A 221 -20.19 17.20 31.13
CA LYS A 221 -20.47 17.26 32.58
C LYS A 221 -21.02 18.62 33.01
N PHE A 222 -20.56 19.71 32.39
CA PHE A 222 -21.07 21.07 32.62
C PHE A 222 -22.46 21.31 32.00
N HIS A 223 -22.74 20.70 30.84
CA HIS A 223 -24.01 20.86 30.13
C HIS A 223 -25.03 19.71 30.36
N GLY A 224 -24.75 18.80 31.30
CA GLY A 224 -25.73 17.81 31.78
C GLY A 224 -26.10 16.69 30.80
N GLU A 225 -25.35 16.50 29.71
CA GLU A 225 -25.63 15.41 28.75
C GLU A 225 -25.07 14.08 29.26
N ARG A 226 -25.96 13.12 29.56
CA ARG A 226 -25.55 11.75 29.93
C ARG A 226 -25.06 11.00 28.68
N PRO A 227 -23.97 10.20 28.79
CA PRO A 227 -23.52 9.36 27.69
C PRO A 227 -24.50 8.19 27.45
N PRO A 228 -24.56 7.63 26.22
CA PRO A 228 -25.33 6.43 25.90
C PRO A 228 -24.77 5.18 26.58
#